data_AF-A0A8S4NIF9-F1
#
_entry.id   AF-A0A8S4NIF9-F1
#
_cell.length_a   1.000
_cell.length_b   1.000
_cell.length_c   1.000
_cell.angle_alpha   90.00
_cell.angle_beta   90.00
_cell.angle_gamma   90.00
#
_symmetry.space_group_name_H-M   'P 1'
#
loop_
_entity.id
_entity.type
_entity.pdbx_description
1 polymer ?
#
loop_
_entity_poly.entity_id
_entity_poly.type
_entity_poly.pdbx_seq_one_letter_code
_entity_poly.pdbx_strand_id
1 'polypeptide(L)'
;MSSRKTYTSLPGYDGCGHIEISYSIPNGIQEFIHPSPGKNYRGCHWTAYLPDNKEGNEIAALLKKAFDARLIFTIGQSRTRGTDDVVTWNDIHHKTK
;
A
#
# COMPACT_ATOMS: atom_id res chain seq x y z
N MET A 1 4.06 -7.51 2.48
CA MET A 1 3.61 -7.19 1.11
C MET A 1 3.79 -8.43 0.25
N SER A 2 2.77 -8.77 -0.54
CA SER A 2 2.83 -9.83 -1.57
C SER A 2 2.33 -9.27 -2.90
N SER A 3 2.69 -9.92 -4.00
CA SER A 3 2.20 -9.57 -5.33
C SER A 3 1.91 -10.82 -6.16
N ARG A 4 0.88 -10.76 -7.01
CA ARG A 4 0.58 -11.81 -7.99
C ARG A 4 0.31 -11.20 -9.36
N LYS A 5 0.62 -11.95 -10.42
CA LYS A 5 0.33 -11.57 -11.80
C LYS A 5 -0.92 -12.29 -12.29
N THR A 6 -1.73 -11.60 -13.07
CA THR A 6 -2.95 -12.11 -13.69
C THR A 6 -2.91 -11.83 -15.19
N TYR A 7 -3.72 -12.54 -15.97
CA TYR A 7 -3.75 -12.41 -17.44
C TYR A 7 -4.77 -11.39 -17.94
N THR A 8 -5.52 -10.74 -17.04
CA THR A 8 -6.53 -9.75 -17.42
C THR A 8 -5.91 -8.36 -17.52
N SER A 9 -6.25 -7.64 -18.58
CA SER A 9 -5.76 -6.27 -18.80
C SER A 9 -6.48 -5.26 -17.90
N LEU A 10 -5.76 -4.21 -17.50
CA LEU A 10 -6.37 -3.03 -16.88
C LEU A 10 -6.88 -2.08 -17.97
N PRO A 11 -7.92 -1.28 -17.70
CA PRO A 11 -8.36 -0.23 -18.61
C PRO A 11 -7.20 0.70 -19.00
N GLY A 12 -6.96 0.84 -20.30
CA GLY A 12 -5.84 1.64 -20.84
C GLY A 12 -4.51 0.90 -21.00
N TYR A 13 -4.47 -0.39 -20.66
CA TYR A 13 -3.29 -1.26 -20.80
C TYR A 13 -3.66 -2.59 -21.48
N ASP A 14 -4.21 -2.50 -22.69
CA ASP A 14 -4.62 -3.66 -23.47
C ASP A 14 -3.42 -4.49 -23.92
N GLY A 15 -3.59 -5.82 -23.96
CA GLY A 15 -2.56 -6.74 -24.44
C GLY A 15 -1.47 -7.09 -23.42
N CYS A 16 -1.56 -6.59 -22.19
CA CYS A 16 -0.80 -7.10 -21.05
C CYS A 16 -1.71 -7.50 -19.89
N GLY A 17 -1.21 -8.38 -19.02
CA GLY A 17 -1.90 -8.72 -17.77
C GLY A 17 -1.82 -7.58 -16.74
N HIS A 18 -2.05 -7.91 -15.47
CA HIS A 18 -1.81 -6.95 -14.39
C HIS A 18 -1.20 -7.59 -13.15
N ILE A 19 -0.58 -6.75 -12.34
CA ILE A 19 0.05 -7.08 -11.07
C ILE A 19 -0.89 -6.60 -9.98
N GLU A 20 -1.37 -7.52 -9.16
CA GLU A 20 -2.06 -7.20 -7.93
C GLU A 20 -1.06 -7.19 -6.78
N ILE A 21 -0.99 -6.08 -6.06
CA ILE A 21 -0.15 -5.90 -4.88
C ILE A 21 -1.04 -5.89 -3.65
N SER A 22 -0.79 -6.81 -2.73
CA SER A 22 -1.50 -6.90 -1.46
C SER A 22 -0.63 -6.41 -0.30
N TYR A 23 -1.13 -5.40 0.40
CA TYR A 23 -0.60 -4.92 1.67
C TYR A 23 -1.47 -5.45 2.80
N SER A 24 -0.85 -6.13 3.75
CA SER A 24 -1.50 -6.57 4.98
C SER A 24 -0.67 -6.03 6.13
N ILE A 25 -1.22 -5.05 6.85
CA ILE A 25 -0.61 -4.48 8.04
C ILE A 25 -1.47 -4.90 9.22
N PRO A 26 -0.91 -5.65 10.18
CA PRO A 26 -1.66 -6.07 11.36
C PRO A 26 -1.93 -4.89 12.29
N ASN A 27 -2.83 -5.09 13.24
CA ASN A 27 -2.95 -4.17 14.38
C ASN A 27 -1.65 -4.19 15.19
N GLY A 28 -1.36 -3.10 15.89
CA GLY A 28 -0.19 -3.03 16.75
C GLY A 28 -0.26 -1.89 17.75
N ILE A 29 0.89 -1.61 18.36
CA ILE A 29 1.08 -0.53 19.33
C ILE A 29 1.95 0.54 18.69
N GLN A 30 1.60 1.80 18.91
CA GLN A 30 2.36 2.94 18.42
C GLN A 30 3.71 3.08 19.13
N GLU A 31 4.79 2.98 18.35
CA GLU A 31 6.15 3.34 18.76
C GLU A 31 6.31 4.85 19.06
N PHE A 32 7.46 5.23 19.63
CA PHE A 32 7.78 6.61 20.04
C PHE A 32 7.82 7.62 18.87
N ILE A 33 7.97 7.13 17.64
CA ILE A 33 7.97 7.96 16.42
C ILE A 33 6.56 8.27 15.90
N HIS A 34 5.52 7.65 16.47
CA HIS A 34 4.13 7.84 16.04
C HIS A 34 3.42 8.92 16.87
N PRO A 35 2.26 9.43 16.40
CA PRO A 35 1.56 10.54 17.06
C PRO A 35 1.12 10.25 18.51
N SER A 36 0.76 9.01 18.83
CA SER A 36 0.28 8.61 20.17
C SER A 36 1.04 7.39 20.70
N PRO A 37 2.31 7.53 21.16
CA PRO A 37 3.11 6.41 21.62
C PRO A 37 2.43 5.59 22.73
N GLY A 38 2.51 4.26 22.63
CA GLY A 38 1.88 3.32 23.57
C GLY A 38 0.40 3.03 23.32
N LYS A 39 -0.26 3.78 22.42
CA LYS A 39 -1.66 3.53 22.05
C LYS A 39 -1.77 2.47 20.95
N ASN A 40 -2.83 1.67 20.99
CA ASN A 40 -3.12 0.73 19.92
C ASN A 40 -3.47 1.47 18.62
N TYR A 41 -2.99 0.97 17.49
CA TYR A 41 -3.45 1.39 16.17
C TYR A 41 -4.16 0.23 15.46
N ARG A 42 -5.10 0.59 14.57
CA ARG A 42 -5.79 -0.38 13.71
C ARG A 42 -5.02 -0.57 12.41
N GLY A 43 -4.68 -1.81 12.11
CA GLY A 43 -4.08 -2.24 10.85
C GLY A 43 -5.04 -2.11 9.67
N CYS A 44 -4.55 -2.45 8.49
CA CYS A 44 -5.31 -2.34 7.25
C CYS A 44 -4.95 -3.43 6.25
N HIS A 45 -5.88 -3.69 5.33
CA HIS A 45 -5.65 -4.48 4.14
C HIS A 45 -5.99 -3.65 2.90
N TRP A 46 -5.03 -3.54 1.99
CA TRP A 46 -5.23 -2.83 0.72
C TRP A 46 -4.66 -3.63 -0.44
N THR A 47 -5.40 -3.57 -1.55
CA THR A 47 -4.96 -4.12 -2.83
C THR A 47 -4.77 -2.97 -3.81
N ALA A 48 -3.63 -2.96 -4.49
CA ALA A 48 -3.31 -2.02 -5.54
C ALA A 48 -3.01 -2.74 -6.85
N TYR A 49 -3.18 -2.05 -7.97
CA TYR A 49 -3.07 -2.61 -9.31
C TYR A 49 -2.06 -1.84 -10.15
N LEU A 50 -1.21 -2.57 -10.87
CA LEU A 50 -0.30 -2.06 -11.88
C LEU A 50 -0.40 -2.91 -13.14
N PRO A 51 -0.18 -2.37 -14.35
CA PRO A 51 -0.11 -3.19 -15.55
C PRO A 51 1.09 -4.14 -15.51
N ASP A 52 0.95 -5.36 -16.04
CA ASP A 52 2.07 -6.30 -16.18
C ASP A 52 2.86 -6.01 -17.46
N ASN A 53 3.45 -4.82 -17.51
CA ASN A 53 4.36 -4.37 -18.56
C ASN A 53 5.70 -3.94 -17.94
N LYS A 54 6.65 -3.50 -18.76
CA LYS A 54 8.00 -3.13 -18.27
C LYS A 54 7.94 -2.08 -17.16
N GLU A 55 7.19 -1.00 -17.38
CA GLU A 55 7.06 0.10 -16.42
C GLU A 55 6.37 -0.34 -15.12
N GLY A 56 5.26 -1.08 -15.21
CA GLY A 56 4.54 -1.58 -14.04
C GLY A 56 5.38 -2.54 -13.18
N ASN A 57 6.23 -3.36 -13.80
CA ASN A 57 7.18 -4.21 -13.08
C ASN A 57 8.28 -3.40 -12.38
N GLU A 58 8.80 -2.34 -13.02
CA GLU A 58 9.77 -1.42 -12.41
C GLU A 58 9.15 -0.70 -11.19
N ILE A 59 7.92 -0.19 -11.34
CA ILE A 59 7.17 0.43 -10.25
C ILE A 59 6.94 -0.58 -9.12
N ALA A 60 6.53 -1.81 -9.41
CA ALA A 60 6.31 -2.83 -8.39
C ALA A 60 7.59 -3.13 -7.58
N ALA A 61 8.74 -3.15 -8.23
CA ALA A 61 10.03 -3.33 -7.57
C ALA A 61 10.41 -2.14 -6.67
N LEU A 62 10.14 -0.91 -7.11
CA LEU A 62 10.35 0.30 -6.31
C LEU A 62 9.41 0.35 -5.10
N LEU A 63 8.13 -0.01 -5.28
CA LEU A 63 7.16 -0.11 -4.19
C LEU A 63 7.58 -1.17 -3.17
N LYS A 64 8.15 -2.30 -3.61
CA LYS A 64 8.70 -3.30 -2.68
C LYS A 64 9.84 -2.72 -1.84
N LYS A 65 10.78 -2.01 -2.47
CA LYS A 65 11.88 -1.35 -1.74
C LYS A 65 11.37 -0.31 -0.75
N ALA A 66 10.41 0.52 -1.15
CA ALA A 66 9.79 1.50 -0.29
C ALA A 66 9.00 0.85 0.87
N PHE A 67 8.36 -0.29 0.63
CA PHE A 67 7.69 -1.06 1.69
C PHE A 67 8.69 -1.58 2.72
N ASP A 68 9.80 -2.15 2.25
CA ASP A 68 10.85 -2.67 3.13
C ASP A 68 11.55 -1.56 3.92
N ALA A 69 11.64 -0.36 3.35
CA ALA A 69 12.11 0.85 4.03
C ALA A 69 11.06 1.53 4.93
N ARG A 70 9.86 0.94 5.10
CA ARG A 70 8.73 1.50 5.87
C ARG A 70 8.24 2.87 5.39
N LEU A 71 8.36 3.16 4.09
CA LEU A 71 8.01 4.44 3.49
C LEU A 71 6.61 4.48 2.87
N ILE A 72 5.94 3.33 2.69
CA ILE A 72 4.61 3.27 2.03
C ILE A 72 3.50 3.76 2.98
N PHE A 73 3.64 3.47 4.26
CA PHE A 73 2.59 3.67 5.26
C PHE A 73 3.11 4.41 6.48
N THR A 74 2.23 5.14 7.12
CA THR A 74 2.45 5.76 8.43
C THR A 74 1.23 5.59 9.31
N ILE A 75 1.38 5.80 10.62
CA ILE A 75 0.26 5.82 11.56
C ILE A 75 -0.13 7.26 11.82
N GLY A 76 -1.42 7.56 11.68
CA GLY A 76 -1.93 8.90 11.92
C GLY A 76 -3.43 8.98 11.71
N GLN A 77 -3.90 10.17 11.35
CA GLN A 77 -5.30 10.44 11.10
C GLN A 77 -5.67 10.08 9.66
N SER A 78 -6.69 9.24 9.50
CA SER A 78 -7.31 9.01 8.19
C SER A 78 -7.97 10.29 7.70
N ARG A 79 -7.41 10.91 6.67
CA ARG A 79 -7.96 12.14 6.04
C ARG A 79 -9.40 11.98 5.55
N THR A 80 -9.79 10.79 5.10
CA THR A 80 -11.11 10.53 4.53
C THR A 80 -12.18 10.24 5.58
N ARG A 81 -11.79 9.73 6.76
CA ARG A 81 -12.73 9.30 7.82
C ARG A 81 -12.60 10.10 9.12
N GLY A 82 -11.59 10.95 9.24
CA GLY A 82 -11.28 11.70 10.47
C GLY A 82 -10.92 10.80 11.66
N THR A 83 -10.55 9.53 11.41
CA THR A 83 -10.25 8.57 12.47
C THR A 83 -8.75 8.58 12.77
N ASP A 84 -8.38 8.80 14.03
CA ASP A 84 -7.01 8.74 14.50
C ASP A 84 -6.53 7.30 14.77
N ASP A 85 -5.22 7.13 14.95
CA ASP A 85 -4.59 5.86 15.33
C ASP A 85 -4.86 4.73 14.32
N VAL A 86 -4.81 5.06 13.03
CA VAL A 86 -4.96 4.10 11.93
C VAL A 86 -3.79 4.17 10.97
N VAL A 87 -3.57 3.07 10.26
CA VAL A 87 -2.60 3.04 9.16
C VAL A 87 -3.12 3.87 7.98
N THR A 88 -2.27 4.74 7.46
CA THR A 88 -2.55 5.67 6.35
C THR A 88 -1.43 5.64 5.32
N TRP A 89 -1.73 6.08 4.09
CA TRP A 89 -0.72 6.23 3.03
C TRP A 89 0.27 7.34 3.38
N ASN A 90 1.56 7.09 3.14
CA ASN A 90 2.64 8.07 3.34
C ASN A 90 3.04 8.69 1.98
N ASP A 91 2.15 9.51 1.41
CA ASP A 91 2.27 10.26 0.15
C ASP A 91 2.53 9.47 -1.14
N ILE A 92 2.79 8.16 -1.06
CA ILE A 92 2.92 7.27 -2.23
C ILE A 92 1.54 6.76 -2.64
N HIS A 93 1.01 7.33 -3.71
CA HIS A 93 -0.33 7.03 -4.20
C HIS A 93 -0.40 5.67 -4.90
N HIS A 94 -1.48 4.93 -4.63
CA HIS A 94 -1.76 3.64 -5.23
C HIS A 94 -3.10 3.66 -5.97
N LYS A 95 -3.19 2.96 -7.10
CA LYS A 95 -4.46 2.68 -7.77
C LYS A 95 -5.12 1.47 -7.12
N THR A 96 -6.20 1.70 -6.37
CA THR A 96 -6.92 0.67 -5.61
C THR A 96 -8.27 0.29 -6.23
N LYS A 97 -8.60 0.84 -7.39
CA LYS A 97 -9.80 0.61 -8.20
C LYS A 97 -9.45 0.80 -9.68
#